data_AF-A0A2A4Z2P7-F1
#
_entry.id   AF-A0A2A4Z2P7-F1
#
_cell.length_a   1.000
_cell.length_b   1.000
_cell.length_c   1.000
_cell.angle_alpha   90.00
_cell.angle_beta   90.00
_cell.angle_gamma   90.00
#
_symmetry.space_group_name_H-M   'P 1'
#
loop_
_entity.id
_entity.type
_entity.pdbx_description
1 polymer ?
#
loop_
_entity_poly.entity_id
_entity_poly.type
_entity_poly.pdbx_seq_one_letter_code
_entity_poly.pdbx_strand_id
1 'polypeptide(L)'
;MTQYWLLFVLFLPCLLFSQNKGENATYGKIKVDKKDLKIYSQAYIHYPQVFRDFDRKAQFDTTSFEERFIDTTYANTIKIDPDYRDPRVYETLALDLREGLEDEIWFVFKKNEGYASLLSRKNPEINSFTGMAWVYKGTLSDKEFEDKFIYQKRKSFLKRKVRKQWTDFRLYYHNSSQSFTIQLKNMNGFIEIEAYPRYTSLSRDIRESQERYEKNNARYLKYLKRRKTKFDKNIIKRKNIFYRSIKEYDENLWKSFQKNYMTEEERKLPREEWLRYYDKVIANERKAMGNASPTLGNIIRSIRIDDYKIQASSVFFATNDSTTIKTLYQNKKEEKLAITDVLMIDVEAKTYKKYVGSKGIKVIKVDNPENTNNVMVVWLRNGNVGFLTQKELRNLSVNKNGQSLITLNIINKKFASVQTLRDQLNF
;
A
#
# COMPACT_ATOMS: atom_id res chain seq x y z
N MET A 1 -25.60 -23.56 12.68
CA MET A 1 -25.92 -22.50 13.66
C MET A 1 -24.78 -21.49 13.63
N THR A 2 -25.12 -20.24 13.25
CA THR A 2 -24.37 -18.96 13.41
C THR A 2 -22.92 -18.95 12.88
N GLN A 3 -22.60 -18.60 11.62
CA GLN A 3 -22.74 -17.30 10.92
C GLN A 3 -22.20 -16.09 11.70
N TYR A 4 -20.93 -15.73 11.47
CA TYR A 4 -20.37 -14.40 11.74
C TYR A 4 -20.31 -13.62 10.42
N TRP A 5 -21.34 -12.80 10.24
CA TRP A 5 -21.40 -11.70 9.28
C TRP A 5 -21.20 -10.39 10.05
N LEU A 6 -20.64 -9.39 9.35
CA LEU A 6 -20.58 -7.96 9.69
C LEU A 6 -19.55 -7.50 10.75
N LEU A 7 -18.58 -6.72 10.29
CA LEU A 7 -18.46 -5.28 10.62
C LEU A 7 -17.39 -4.64 9.72
N PHE A 8 -17.79 -4.34 8.48
CA PHE A 8 -17.14 -3.30 7.67
C PHE A 8 -17.73 -1.97 8.14
N VAL A 9 -17.15 -1.36 9.18
CA VAL A 9 -17.46 0.02 9.56
C VAL A 9 -16.44 0.91 8.88
N LEU A 10 -16.98 1.69 7.95
CA LEU A 10 -16.46 2.92 7.39
C LEU A 10 -15.55 3.67 8.37
N PHE A 11 -14.24 3.62 8.13
CA PHE A 11 -13.32 4.64 8.62
C PHE A 11 -13.60 5.93 7.81
N LEU A 12 -14.57 6.72 8.28
CA LEU A 12 -14.58 8.16 8.01
C LEU A 12 -13.33 8.74 8.71
N PRO A 13 -12.42 9.43 8.02
CA PRO A 13 -11.54 10.35 8.72
C PRO A 13 -12.43 11.51 9.18
N CYS A 14 -12.54 11.71 10.49
CA CYS A 14 -13.02 12.94 11.10
C CYS A 14 -12.16 14.10 10.60
N LEU A 15 -12.57 14.71 9.48
CA LEU A 15 -12.06 16.00 9.06
C LEU A 15 -12.64 17.05 10.00
N LEU A 16 -11.74 17.65 10.78
CA LEU A 16 -12.00 18.84 11.57
C LEU A 16 -12.65 19.91 10.68
N PHE A 17 -13.96 20.09 10.87
CA PHE A 17 -14.71 21.19 10.28
C PHE A 17 -14.21 22.50 10.88
N SER A 18 -13.25 23.14 10.21
CA SER A 18 -13.08 24.58 10.33
C SER A 18 -14.25 25.24 9.59
N GLN A 19 -15.29 25.61 10.34
CA GLN A 19 -16.33 26.52 9.85
C GLN A 19 -15.74 27.92 9.66
N ASN A 20 -14.93 28.11 8.61
CA ASN A 20 -14.64 29.46 8.14
C ASN A 20 -15.83 29.94 7.30
N LYS A 21 -16.72 30.69 7.95
CA LYS A 21 -17.75 31.53 7.32
C LYS A 21 -17.06 32.66 6.54
N GLY A 22 -16.56 32.35 5.35
CA GLY A 22 -16.23 33.32 4.31
C GLY A 22 -17.13 33.06 3.11
N GLU A 23 -18.05 33.97 2.82
CA GLU A 23 -19.15 33.73 1.87
C GLU A 23 -18.71 33.63 0.40
N ASN A 24 -17.54 34.16 0.04
CA ASN A 24 -16.97 34.07 -1.30
C ASN A 24 -15.49 33.66 -1.19
N ALA A 25 -15.11 32.54 -1.82
CA ALA A 25 -13.72 32.10 -1.86
C ALA A 25 -13.21 32.15 -3.30
N THR A 26 -12.22 32.99 -3.53
CA THR A 26 -11.51 33.06 -4.81
C THR A 26 -10.30 32.13 -4.73
N TYR A 27 -10.20 31.19 -5.68
CA TYR A 27 -9.05 30.31 -5.86
C TYR A 27 -8.36 30.73 -7.16
N GLY A 28 -7.32 31.57 -7.07
CA GLY A 28 -6.70 32.19 -8.24
C GLY A 28 -7.69 32.95 -9.13
N LYS A 29 -7.92 32.50 -10.37
CA LYS A 29 -8.92 33.07 -11.31
C LYS A 29 -10.31 32.42 -11.19
N ILE A 30 -10.45 31.37 -10.40
CA ILE A 30 -11.70 30.65 -10.21
C ILE A 30 -12.43 31.31 -9.04
N LYS A 31 -13.51 32.05 -9.35
CA LYS A 31 -14.45 32.52 -8.33
C LYS A 31 -15.41 31.40 -7.99
N VAL A 32 -15.39 30.95 -6.73
CA VAL A 32 -16.32 29.93 -6.23
C VAL A 32 -17.21 30.59 -5.20
N ASP A 33 -18.34 31.14 -5.66
CA ASP A 33 -19.43 31.51 -4.76
C ASP A 33 -20.21 30.24 -4.39
N LYS A 34 -20.82 30.19 -3.20
CA LYS A 34 -21.67 29.05 -2.79
C LYS A 34 -22.79 28.73 -3.79
N LYS A 35 -23.20 29.70 -4.62
CA LYS A 35 -24.20 29.53 -5.69
C LYS A 35 -23.59 28.95 -6.98
N ASP A 36 -22.29 29.12 -7.20
CA ASP A 36 -21.57 28.80 -8.44
C ASP A 36 -20.52 27.68 -8.29
N LEU A 37 -20.58 26.90 -7.21
CA LEU A 37 -19.72 25.75 -7.04
C LEU A 37 -19.90 24.81 -8.24
N LYS A 38 -18.82 24.66 -9.02
CA LYS A 38 -18.79 23.94 -10.28
C LYS A 38 -17.66 22.95 -10.28
N ILE A 39 -17.91 21.78 -10.84
CA ILE A 39 -16.90 20.77 -11.15
C ILE A 39 -16.28 21.10 -12.51
N TYR A 40 -15.00 21.45 -12.51
CA TYR A 40 -14.29 21.82 -13.74
C TYR A 40 -13.78 20.61 -14.53
N SER A 41 -13.45 19.51 -13.85
CA SER A 41 -12.87 18.33 -14.47
C SER A 41 -13.25 17.02 -13.76
N GLN A 42 -12.76 15.89 -14.28
CA GLN A 42 -12.90 14.59 -13.63
C GLN A 42 -11.84 14.37 -12.53
N ALA A 43 -10.94 15.32 -12.28
CA ALA A 43 -9.89 15.20 -11.27
C ALA A 43 -10.43 14.87 -9.88
N TYR A 44 -11.55 15.47 -9.46
CA TYR A 44 -12.16 15.15 -8.15
C TYR A 44 -12.63 13.68 -8.03
N ILE A 45 -13.08 13.05 -9.12
CA ILE A 45 -13.48 11.62 -9.09
C ILE A 45 -12.24 10.73 -8.91
N HIS A 46 -11.14 11.09 -9.58
CA HIS A 46 -9.94 10.26 -9.63
C HIS A 46 -8.98 10.48 -8.48
N TYR A 47 -9.05 11.62 -7.78
CA TYR A 47 -8.12 11.96 -6.71
C TYR A 47 -8.02 10.87 -5.63
N PRO A 48 -9.11 10.33 -5.05
CA PRO A 48 -9.03 9.28 -4.04
C PRO A 48 -8.38 7.98 -4.54
N GLN A 49 -8.50 7.68 -5.83
CA GLN A 49 -7.93 6.46 -6.42
C GLN A 49 -6.42 6.60 -6.64
N VAL A 50 -5.99 7.77 -7.11
CA VAL A 50 -4.58 8.06 -7.41
C VAL A 50 -3.77 8.23 -6.13
N PHE A 51 -4.34 8.86 -5.12
CA PHE A 51 -3.68 9.16 -3.85
C PHE A 51 -4.16 8.28 -2.70
N ARG A 52 -4.72 7.09 -2.98
CA ARG A 52 -5.22 6.19 -1.94
C ARG A 52 -4.08 5.87 -0.95
N ASP A 53 -4.23 6.37 0.27
CA ASP A 53 -3.20 6.40 1.29
C ASP A 53 -2.76 4.99 1.68
N PHE A 54 -1.55 4.63 1.29
CA PHE A 54 -0.65 4.00 2.24
C PHE A 54 0.25 5.11 2.74
N ASP A 55 0.41 5.26 4.05
CA ASP A 55 1.48 6.09 4.59
C ASP A 55 2.81 5.46 4.15
N ARG A 56 3.26 5.83 2.95
CA ARG A 56 4.49 5.30 2.35
C ARG A 56 5.69 5.64 3.24
N LYS A 57 5.59 6.72 4.05
CA LYS A 57 6.65 7.09 4.99
C LYS A 57 6.71 6.12 6.18
N ALA A 58 5.59 5.56 6.60
CA ALA A 58 5.52 4.55 7.66
C ALA A 58 6.11 3.18 7.25
N GLN A 59 6.38 2.94 5.96
CA GLN A 59 7.00 1.70 5.50
C GLN A 59 8.51 1.62 5.75
N PHE A 60 9.16 2.73 6.09
CA PHE A 60 10.59 2.72 6.38
C PHE A 60 10.87 2.27 7.82
N ASP A 61 11.63 1.19 7.96
CA ASP A 61 12.08 0.67 9.24
C ASP A 61 13.12 1.61 9.88
N THR A 62 12.70 2.38 10.88
CA THR A 62 13.54 3.32 11.64
C THR A 62 14.17 2.71 12.89
N THR A 63 13.97 1.41 13.16
CA THR A 63 14.40 0.75 14.40
C THR A 63 15.93 0.82 14.55
N SER A 64 16.40 1.41 15.64
CA SER A 64 17.83 1.62 15.93
C SER A 64 18.57 0.33 16.26
N PHE A 65 19.90 0.41 16.35
CA PHE A 65 20.73 -0.76 16.68
C PHE A 65 20.34 -1.45 18.00
N GLU A 66 20.04 -0.69 19.06
CA GLU A 66 19.70 -1.27 20.38
C GLU A 66 18.24 -1.74 20.43
N GLU A 67 17.31 -1.00 19.81
CA GLU A 67 15.92 -1.43 19.72
C GLU A 67 15.80 -2.76 18.97
N ARG A 68 16.59 -2.96 17.90
CA ARG A 68 16.66 -4.26 17.21
C ARG A 68 17.25 -5.36 18.06
N PHE A 69 18.15 -5.07 19.00
CA PHE A 69 18.61 -6.09 19.94
C PHE A 69 17.46 -6.54 20.85
N ILE A 70 16.64 -5.61 21.33
CA ILE A 70 15.50 -5.89 22.23
C ILE A 70 14.34 -6.58 21.48
N ASP A 71 14.06 -6.19 20.24
CA ASP A 71 12.91 -6.67 19.47
C ASP A 71 13.15 -8.06 18.86
N THR A 72 12.42 -9.08 19.32
CA THR A 72 12.57 -10.49 18.88
C THR A 72 12.21 -10.75 17.42
N THR A 73 11.60 -9.78 16.73
CA THR A 73 11.35 -9.83 15.28
C THR A 73 12.61 -9.52 14.45
N TYR A 74 13.75 -9.23 15.08
CA TYR A 74 15.02 -9.00 14.41
C TYR A 74 16.05 -10.07 14.76
N ALA A 75 16.79 -10.49 13.74
CA ALA A 75 18.05 -11.22 13.86
C ALA A 75 19.20 -10.24 13.58
N ASN A 76 19.97 -9.94 14.62
CA ASN A 76 21.02 -8.94 14.56
C ASN A 76 20.43 -7.60 14.07
N THR A 77 20.90 -7.10 12.93
CA THR A 77 20.39 -5.88 12.30
C THR A 77 19.31 -6.10 11.24
N ILE A 78 18.86 -7.34 11.00
CA ILE A 78 17.96 -7.72 9.91
C ILE A 78 16.57 -8.09 10.47
N LYS A 79 15.51 -7.57 9.84
CA LYS A 79 14.13 -7.92 10.18
C LYS A 79 13.80 -9.33 9.69
N ILE A 80 13.21 -10.15 10.55
CA ILE A 80 12.72 -11.49 10.23
C ILE A 80 11.38 -11.33 9.50
N ASP A 81 11.23 -11.99 8.35
CA ASP A 81 9.98 -12.03 7.60
C ASP A 81 9.00 -12.97 8.35
N PRO A 82 7.80 -12.49 8.71
CA PRO A 82 6.82 -13.32 9.41
C PRO A 82 6.36 -14.54 8.60
N ASP A 83 6.39 -14.47 7.26
CA ASP A 83 5.94 -15.53 6.35
C ASP A 83 7.04 -16.56 6.05
N TYR A 84 8.30 -16.17 6.20
CA TYR A 84 9.47 -17.04 6.05
C TYR A 84 10.09 -17.36 7.41
N ARG A 85 9.41 -18.17 8.24
CA ARG A 85 10.00 -18.72 9.47
C ARG A 85 11.01 -19.85 9.22
N ASP A 86 11.73 -19.84 8.11
CA ASP A 86 12.85 -20.77 7.92
C ASP A 86 14.08 -20.17 8.62
N PRO A 87 14.56 -20.77 9.72
CA PRO A 87 15.73 -20.29 10.46
C PRO A 87 17.02 -20.31 9.61
N ARG A 88 16.99 -20.92 8.42
CA ARG A 88 18.08 -20.93 7.44
C ARG A 88 18.17 -19.64 6.60
N VAL A 89 17.13 -18.79 6.60
CA VAL A 89 17.06 -17.57 5.78
C VAL A 89 17.67 -16.36 6.51
N TYR A 90 17.68 -16.37 7.84
CA TYR A 90 18.34 -15.35 8.67
C TYR A 90 19.59 -15.93 9.28
N GLU A 91 20.67 -15.14 9.31
CA GLU A 91 21.92 -15.60 9.91
C GLU A 91 21.73 -15.82 11.42
N THR A 92 21.84 -17.08 11.83
CA THR A 92 21.70 -17.50 13.23
C THR A 92 23.05 -17.95 13.80
N LEU A 93 23.18 -17.78 15.12
CA LEU A 93 24.32 -18.17 15.91
C LEU A 93 24.02 -19.51 16.56
N ALA A 94 25.02 -20.39 16.65
CA ALA A 94 24.91 -21.63 17.42
C ALA A 94 26.06 -21.70 18.43
N LEU A 95 25.83 -22.45 19.50
CA LEU A 95 26.87 -22.83 20.43
C LEU A 95 27.27 -24.29 20.15
N ASP A 96 28.53 -24.62 20.43
CA ASP A 96 29.04 -25.99 20.40
C ASP A 96 29.83 -26.27 21.66
N LEU A 97 29.75 -27.51 22.16
CA LEU A 97 30.63 -28.00 23.20
C LEU A 97 32.07 -28.10 22.69
N ARG A 98 33.00 -27.98 23.62
CA ARG A 98 34.42 -28.17 23.39
C ARG A 98 34.98 -29.05 24.50
N GLU A 99 35.99 -29.83 24.19
CA GLU A 99 36.78 -30.52 25.20
C GLU A 99 37.50 -29.51 26.12
N GLY A 100 37.52 -29.82 27.41
CA GLY A 100 38.01 -28.97 28.49
C GLY A 100 38.60 -29.80 29.64
N LEU A 101 38.67 -29.22 30.84
CA LEU A 101 39.00 -29.99 32.04
C LEU A 101 37.82 -30.87 32.46
N GLU A 102 38.13 -31.92 33.23
CA GLU A 102 37.13 -32.75 33.91
C GLU A 102 36.26 -31.89 34.83
N ASP A 103 34.95 -32.19 34.88
CA ASP A 103 33.92 -31.45 35.62
C ASP A 103 33.64 -30.00 35.17
N GLU A 104 34.24 -29.52 34.06
CA GLU A 104 33.94 -28.21 33.49
C GLU A 104 33.19 -28.32 32.15
N ILE A 105 32.11 -27.55 31.98
CA ILE A 105 31.41 -27.47 30.69
C ILE A 105 32.02 -26.35 29.85
N TRP A 106 32.79 -26.74 28.84
CA TRP A 106 33.42 -25.83 27.89
C TRP A 106 32.59 -25.69 26.62
N PHE A 107 32.42 -24.46 26.14
CA PHE A 107 31.67 -24.19 24.92
C PHE A 107 32.25 -23.02 24.13
N VAL A 108 31.90 -22.98 22.85
CA VAL A 108 32.29 -21.91 21.93
C VAL A 108 31.10 -21.47 21.09
N PHE A 109 31.15 -20.23 20.61
CA PHE A 109 30.28 -19.84 19.49
C PHE A 109 30.75 -20.59 18.25
N LYS A 110 29.84 -21.36 17.65
CA LYS A 110 30.11 -22.14 16.46
C LYS A 110 30.54 -21.21 15.32
N LYS A 111 31.75 -21.42 14.82
CA LYS A 111 32.22 -20.81 13.58
C LYS A 111 31.78 -21.71 12.44
N ASN A 112 31.06 -21.18 11.46
CA ASN A 112 30.83 -21.92 10.22
C ASN A 112 32.18 -22.22 9.55
N GLU A 113 32.35 -23.43 9.05
CA GLU A 113 33.55 -23.85 8.32
C GLU A 113 33.69 -23.01 7.04
N GLY A 114 34.83 -22.33 6.86
CA GLY A 114 35.13 -21.45 5.71
C GLY A 114 35.85 -20.13 6.05
N TYR A 115 36.20 -19.35 5.01
CA TYR A 115 36.87 -18.04 5.14
C TYR A 115 35.97 -17.04 5.89
N ALA A 116 36.45 -16.56 7.04
CA ALA A 116 35.79 -15.65 7.99
C ALA A 116 34.38 -16.11 8.42
N SER A 117 34.29 -16.72 9.62
CA SER A 117 33.00 -17.14 10.20
C SER A 117 31.96 -16.01 10.13
N LEU A 118 30.72 -16.31 9.70
CA LEU A 118 29.63 -15.34 9.64
C LEU A 118 29.42 -14.61 10.99
N LEU A 119 29.65 -15.34 12.09
CA LEU A 119 29.78 -14.81 13.45
C LEU A 119 30.73 -13.60 13.52
N SER A 120 31.98 -13.76 13.05
CA SER A 120 32.99 -12.69 13.07
C SER A 120 32.69 -11.52 12.11
N ARG A 121 31.88 -11.75 11.06
CA ARG A 121 31.47 -10.71 10.11
C ARG A 121 30.34 -9.84 10.67
N LYS A 122 29.36 -10.45 11.34
CA LYS A 122 28.17 -9.75 11.87
C LYS A 122 28.34 -9.29 13.31
N ASN A 123 29.14 -10.00 14.10
CA ASN A 123 29.44 -9.72 15.51
C ASN A 123 30.95 -9.64 15.72
N PRO A 124 31.66 -8.72 15.03
CA PRO A 124 33.13 -8.63 15.09
C PRO A 124 33.67 -8.36 16.50
N GLU A 125 32.84 -7.82 17.40
CA GLU A 125 33.18 -7.60 18.80
C GLU A 125 33.57 -8.89 19.55
N ILE A 126 33.08 -10.06 19.12
CA ILE A 126 33.45 -11.36 19.71
C ILE A 126 34.94 -11.69 19.53
N ASN A 127 35.59 -11.10 18.52
CA ASN A 127 37.00 -11.34 18.26
C ASN A 127 37.90 -10.80 19.38
N SER A 128 37.34 -10.00 20.31
CA SER A 128 38.02 -9.61 21.55
C SER A 128 38.40 -10.80 22.44
N PHE A 129 37.75 -11.95 22.25
CA PHE A 129 37.98 -13.21 22.96
C PHE A 129 38.55 -14.31 22.04
N THR A 130 39.25 -13.92 20.97
CA THR A 130 39.87 -14.89 20.05
C THR A 130 40.88 -15.78 20.77
N GLY A 131 40.82 -17.09 20.53
CA GLY A 131 41.70 -18.07 21.17
C GLY A 131 41.26 -18.49 22.57
N MET A 132 40.04 -18.10 22.98
CA MET A 132 39.41 -18.52 24.23
C MET A 132 38.17 -19.37 23.97
N ALA A 133 37.87 -20.27 24.89
CA ALA A 133 36.58 -20.94 25.04
C ALA A 133 35.86 -20.37 26.27
N TRP A 134 34.56 -20.59 26.37
CA TRP A 134 33.76 -20.19 27.53
C TRP A 134 33.56 -21.39 28.44
N VAL A 135 33.74 -21.18 29.73
CA VAL A 135 33.49 -22.20 30.76
C VAL A 135 32.26 -21.79 31.55
N TYR A 136 31.27 -22.69 31.60
CA TYR A 136 30.00 -22.46 32.28
C TYR A 136 30.18 -22.46 33.81
N LYS A 137 29.54 -21.51 34.51
CA LYS A 137 29.62 -21.35 35.97
C LYS A 137 28.37 -21.88 36.73
N GLY A 138 27.36 -22.36 36.02
CA GLY A 138 26.12 -22.80 36.69
C GLY A 138 26.13 -24.27 37.11
N THR A 139 24.98 -24.75 37.57
CA THR A 139 24.83 -26.06 38.23
C THR A 139 24.26 -27.15 37.31
N LEU A 140 24.05 -26.86 36.03
CA LEU A 140 23.52 -27.82 35.07
C LEU A 140 24.54 -28.91 34.76
N SER A 141 24.07 -30.14 34.60
CA SER A 141 24.86 -31.21 33.99
C SER A 141 25.10 -30.95 32.50
N ASP A 142 26.10 -31.60 31.90
CA ASP A 142 26.42 -31.53 30.46
C ASP A 142 25.18 -31.69 29.59
N LYS A 143 24.35 -32.69 29.92
CA LYS A 143 23.13 -33.02 29.17
C LYS A 143 22.06 -31.94 29.30
N GLU A 144 21.90 -31.36 30.49
CA GLU A 144 20.96 -30.26 30.71
C GLU A 144 21.43 -28.98 30.05
N PHE A 145 22.74 -28.70 30.08
CA PHE A 145 23.35 -27.59 29.35
C PHE A 145 23.12 -27.75 27.85
N GLU A 146 23.38 -28.94 27.30
CA GLU A 146 23.10 -29.27 25.90
C GLU A 146 21.64 -29.01 25.53
N ASP A 147 20.69 -29.59 26.27
CA ASP A 147 19.25 -29.47 26.00
C ASP A 147 18.75 -28.01 26.15
N LYS A 148 19.37 -27.23 27.05
CA LYS A 148 19.00 -25.84 27.30
C LYS A 148 19.60 -24.89 26.26
N PHE A 149 20.85 -25.06 25.86
CA PHE A 149 21.59 -24.04 25.09
C PHE A 149 22.04 -24.47 23.70
N ILE A 150 22.25 -25.77 23.45
CA ILE A 150 22.87 -26.26 22.21
C ILE A 150 21.87 -26.97 21.30
N TYR A 151 21.01 -27.85 21.84
CA TYR A 151 20.11 -28.69 21.07
C TYR A 151 18.65 -28.49 21.45
N GLN A 152 17.77 -28.58 20.46
CA GLN A 152 16.33 -28.67 20.63
C GLN A 152 15.86 -30.06 20.23
N LYS A 153 15.01 -30.67 21.07
CA LYS A 153 14.33 -31.93 20.75
C LYS A 153 13.26 -31.68 19.69
N ARG A 154 13.33 -32.38 18.56
CA ARG A 154 12.22 -32.40 17.57
C ARG A 154 11.14 -33.38 18.00
N LYS A 155 9.87 -33.01 17.81
CA LYS A 155 8.69 -33.88 17.92
C LYS A 155 8.58 -34.88 16.74
N SER A 156 9.69 -35.42 16.24
CA SER A 156 9.72 -36.37 15.12
C SER A 156 9.99 -37.78 15.63
N PHE A 157 9.39 -38.78 14.97
CA PHE A 157 9.59 -40.21 15.23
C PHE A 157 11.07 -40.63 15.29
N LEU A 158 11.95 -39.93 14.56
CA LEU A 158 13.39 -40.20 14.50
C LEU A 158 14.25 -39.52 15.59
N LYS A 159 13.65 -38.80 16.56
CA LYS A 159 14.33 -38.13 17.71
C LYS A 159 15.64 -37.36 17.38
N ARG A 160 15.83 -36.89 16.15
CA ARG A 160 17.07 -36.18 15.76
C ARG A 160 17.16 -34.84 16.49
N LYS A 161 18.26 -34.63 17.23
CA LYS A 161 18.62 -33.34 17.85
C LYS A 161 18.88 -32.32 16.73
N VAL A 162 18.26 -31.15 16.83
CA VAL A 162 18.56 -30.00 15.95
C VAL A 162 19.24 -28.94 16.78
N ARG A 163 20.28 -28.28 16.27
CA ARG A 163 20.94 -27.21 17.02
C ARG A 163 19.96 -26.06 17.28
N LYS A 164 19.97 -25.52 18.50
CA LYS A 164 19.36 -24.24 18.81
C LYS A 164 20.08 -23.14 18.05
N GLN A 165 19.28 -22.17 17.64
CA GLN A 165 19.72 -21.06 16.85
C GLN A 165 19.35 -19.77 17.57
N TRP A 166 20.34 -18.91 17.75
CA TRP A 166 20.23 -17.63 18.43
C TRP A 166 20.30 -16.51 17.41
N THR A 167 19.44 -15.51 17.56
CA THR A 167 19.29 -14.42 16.59
C THR A 167 20.23 -13.26 16.86
N ASP A 168 20.70 -13.10 18.12
CA ASP A 168 21.75 -12.16 18.51
C ASP A 168 22.30 -12.51 19.91
N PHE A 169 23.33 -11.80 20.39
CA PHE A 169 23.81 -11.91 21.76
C PHE A 169 24.49 -10.63 22.30
N ARG A 170 24.60 -10.54 23.63
CA ARG A 170 25.38 -9.53 24.35
C ARG A 170 26.22 -10.17 25.46
N LEU A 171 27.35 -9.54 25.76
CA LEU A 171 28.23 -9.92 26.87
C LEU A 171 28.23 -8.81 27.90
N TYR A 172 28.02 -9.18 29.17
CA TYR A 172 28.07 -8.27 30.31
C TYR A 172 29.13 -8.77 31.28
N TYR A 173 30.14 -7.96 31.57
CA TYR A 173 31.24 -8.32 32.45
C TYR A 173 30.94 -7.91 33.90
N HIS A 174 31.15 -8.84 34.83
CA HIS A 174 30.98 -8.65 36.26
C HIS A 174 32.34 -8.73 36.95
N ASN A 175 32.85 -7.57 37.36
CA ASN A 175 34.22 -7.47 37.88
C ASN A 175 34.41 -8.19 39.23
N SER A 176 33.39 -8.15 40.11
CA SER A 176 33.45 -8.78 41.43
C SER A 176 33.57 -10.30 41.36
N SER A 177 32.90 -10.92 40.39
CA SER A 177 32.87 -12.38 40.21
C SER A 177 33.82 -12.88 39.13
N GLN A 178 34.59 -11.97 38.50
CA GLN A 178 35.47 -12.25 37.36
C GLN A 178 34.78 -13.14 36.30
N SER A 179 33.53 -12.80 35.98
CA SER A 179 32.69 -13.61 35.09
C SER A 179 31.89 -12.74 34.13
N PHE A 180 31.27 -13.38 33.14
CA PHE A 180 30.45 -12.75 32.14
C PHE A 180 29.05 -13.36 32.14
N THR A 181 28.03 -12.54 31.96
CA THR A 181 26.70 -12.97 31.52
C THR A 181 26.66 -12.88 30.01
N ILE A 182 26.48 -14.03 29.35
CA ILE A 182 26.18 -14.14 27.93
C ILE A 182 24.66 -14.15 27.79
N GLN A 183 24.09 -13.05 27.34
CA GLN A 183 22.66 -12.95 27.05
C GLN A 183 22.43 -13.32 25.59
N LEU A 184 21.71 -14.41 25.36
CA LEU A 184 21.37 -14.96 24.05
C LEU A 184 19.93 -14.62 23.71
N LYS A 185 19.72 -14.14 22.48
CA LYS A 185 18.41 -13.76 21.96
C LYS A 185 17.88 -14.83 21.01
N ASN A 186 16.58 -15.10 21.07
CA ASN A 186 15.86 -15.86 20.04
C ASN A 186 14.51 -15.19 19.74
N MET A 187 13.68 -15.82 18.88
CA MET A 187 12.36 -15.30 18.52
C MET A 187 11.36 -15.25 19.69
N ASN A 188 11.63 -15.98 20.78
CA ASN A 188 10.75 -16.09 21.95
C ASN A 188 11.22 -15.23 23.14
N GLY A 189 12.37 -14.55 23.04
CA GLY A 189 12.91 -13.71 24.11
C GLY A 189 14.41 -13.92 24.34
N PHE A 190 14.81 -13.82 25.60
CA PHE A 190 16.21 -13.86 26.04
C PHE A 190 16.46 -15.01 27.01
N ILE A 191 17.67 -15.56 26.98
CA ILE A 191 18.18 -16.51 27.96
C ILE A 191 19.63 -16.18 28.28
N GLU A 192 20.06 -16.47 29.50
CA GLU A 192 21.38 -16.07 29.99
C GLU A 192 22.25 -17.28 30.38
N ILE A 193 23.54 -17.14 30.14
CA ILE A 193 24.59 -18.08 30.56
C ILE A 193 25.61 -17.29 31.37
N GLU A 194 25.85 -17.68 32.61
CA GLU A 194 27.03 -17.22 33.35
C GLU A 194 28.23 -18.07 32.99
N ALA A 195 29.30 -17.42 32.52
CA ALA A 195 30.51 -18.10 32.08
C ALA A 195 31.75 -17.22 32.24
N TYR A 196 32.93 -17.82 32.18
CA TYR A 196 34.20 -17.08 32.10
C TYR A 196 35.04 -17.57 30.91
N PRO A 197 35.73 -16.68 30.19
CA PRO A 197 36.53 -17.10 29.05
C PRO A 197 37.89 -17.65 29.52
N ARG A 198 38.30 -18.80 28.99
CA ARG A 198 39.59 -19.44 29.29
C ARG A 198 40.33 -19.73 28.01
N TYR A 199 41.66 -19.61 28.00
CA TYR A 199 42.45 -20.04 26.84
C TYR A 199 42.18 -21.49 26.50
N THR A 200 42.18 -21.78 25.19
CA THR A 200 41.94 -23.15 24.70
C THR A 200 43.09 -24.11 24.98
N SER A 201 44.26 -23.57 25.37
CA SER A 201 45.41 -24.36 25.78
C SER A 201 45.27 -24.70 27.26
N LEU A 202 45.09 -25.98 27.58
CA LEU A 202 44.93 -26.45 28.97
C LEU A 202 46.19 -26.24 29.82
N SER A 203 47.35 -26.01 29.19
CA SER A 203 48.61 -25.69 29.87
C SER A 203 48.67 -24.28 30.47
N ARG A 204 47.73 -23.39 30.14
CA ARG A 204 47.69 -22.02 30.68
C ARG A 204 46.80 -21.94 31.91
N ASP A 205 47.32 -21.26 32.94
CA ASP A 205 46.57 -20.97 34.16
C ASP A 205 45.35 -20.08 33.84
N ILE A 206 44.25 -20.29 34.57
CA ILE A 206 43.07 -19.42 34.54
C ILE A 206 43.43 -17.97 34.90
N ARG A 207 44.41 -17.76 35.79
CA ARG A 207 44.88 -16.43 36.19
C ARG A 207 45.33 -15.58 35.00
N GLU A 208 46.05 -16.18 34.05
CA GLU A 208 46.48 -15.50 32.81
C GLU A 208 45.29 -15.05 31.93
N SER A 209 44.17 -15.78 31.99
CA SER A 209 42.95 -15.40 31.28
C SER A 209 42.26 -14.22 32.00
N GLN A 210 42.13 -14.32 33.33
CA GLN A 210 41.48 -13.32 34.19
C GLN A 210 42.14 -11.94 34.10
N GLU A 211 43.48 -11.88 34.09
CA GLU A 211 44.24 -10.63 33.89
C GLU A 211 43.86 -9.88 32.60
N ARG A 212 43.28 -10.57 31.61
CA ARG A 212 42.86 -9.97 30.35
C ARG A 212 41.37 -9.67 30.25
N TYR A 213 40.55 -10.03 31.25
CA TYR A 213 39.09 -9.88 31.17
C TYR A 213 38.67 -8.43 30.97
N GLU A 214 39.18 -7.51 31.80
CA GLU A 214 38.88 -6.09 31.68
C GLU A 214 39.31 -5.54 30.31
N LYS A 215 40.50 -5.89 29.85
CA LYS A 215 41.05 -5.45 28.55
C LYS A 215 40.22 -5.99 27.38
N ASN A 216 39.82 -7.26 27.42
CA ASN A 216 39.00 -7.89 26.38
C ASN A 216 37.58 -7.33 26.39
N ASN A 217 36.99 -7.10 27.57
CA ASN A 217 35.70 -6.45 27.71
C ASN A 217 35.71 -5.00 27.17
N ALA A 218 36.75 -4.23 27.49
CA ALA A 218 36.90 -2.87 26.95
C ALA A 218 37.00 -2.86 25.42
N ARG A 219 37.70 -3.84 24.83
CA ARG A 219 37.74 -4.03 23.38
C ARG A 219 36.37 -4.41 22.82
N TYR A 220 35.67 -5.35 23.46
CA TYR A 220 34.32 -5.77 23.09
C TYR A 220 33.36 -4.56 23.02
N LEU A 221 33.29 -3.77 24.10
CA LEU A 221 32.44 -2.58 24.16
C LEU A 221 32.82 -1.53 23.10
N LYS A 222 34.11 -1.34 22.84
CA LYS A 222 34.60 -0.43 21.79
C LYS A 222 34.14 -0.87 20.39
N TYR A 223 34.23 -2.15 20.07
CA TYR A 223 33.77 -2.68 18.77
C TYR A 223 32.24 -2.63 18.64
N LEU A 224 31.52 -2.96 19.72
CA LEU A 224 30.06 -2.88 19.77
C LEU A 224 29.58 -1.44 19.52
N LYS A 225 30.18 -0.46 20.22
CA LYS A 225 29.88 0.97 20.01
C LYS A 225 30.17 1.42 18.58
N ARG A 226 31.29 1.00 17.99
CA ARG A 226 31.61 1.31 16.58
C ARG A 226 30.56 0.76 15.61
N ARG A 227 30.11 -0.48 15.84
CA ARG A 227 29.06 -1.12 15.03
C ARG A 227 27.73 -0.38 15.15
N LYS A 228 27.31 -0.05 16.38
CA LYS A 228 26.14 0.80 16.66
C LYS A 228 26.20 2.12 15.90
N THR A 229 27.26 2.92 16.10
CA THR A 229 27.40 4.23 15.45
C THR A 229 27.38 4.12 13.92
N LYS A 230 28.03 3.10 13.34
CA LYS A 230 28.01 2.87 11.89
C LYS A 230 26.60 2.51 11.41
N PHE A 231 25.88 1.68 12.15
CA PHE A 231 24.54 1.24 11.82
C PHE A 231 23.53 2.41 11.86
N ASP A 232 23.48 3.14 12.96
CA ASP A 232 22.54 4.25 13.14
C ASP A 232 22.79 5.37 12.12
N LYS A 233 24.07 5.67 11.83
CA LYS A 233 24.43 6.62 10.76
C LYS A 233 23.92 6.16 9.39
N ASN A 234 23.99 4.86 9.10
CA ASN A 234 23.48 4.30 7.86
C ASN A 234 21.95 4.32 7.78
N ILE A 235 21.24 4.09 8.89
CA ILE A 235 19.78 4.23 8.96
C ILE A 235 19.37 5.65 8.62
N ILE A 236 20.00 6.65 9.24
CA ILE A 236 19.68 8.07 8.98
C ILE A 236 19.91 8.41 7.50
N LYS A 237 21.03 7.96 6.92
CA LYS A 237 21.32 8.17 5.50
C LYS A 237 20.24 7.53 4.60
N ARG A 238 19.86 6.28 4.88
CA ARG A 238 18.82 5.56 4.12
C ARG A 238 17.45 6.21 4.28
N LYS A 239 17.10 6.68 5.48
CA LYS A 239 15.86 7.41 5.77
C LYS A 239 15.76 8.67 4.91
N ASN A 240 16.84 9.44 4.83
CA ASN A 240 16.88 10.66 4.02
C ASN A 240 16.73 10.37 2.52
N ILE A 241 17.41 9.34 2.02
CA ILE A 241 17.28 8.89 0.62
C ILE A 241 15.83 8.46 0.34
N PHE A 242 15.25 7.66 1.23
CA PHE A 242 13.88 7.16 1.11
C PHE A 242 12.85 8.30 1.13
N TYR A 243 12.93 9.23 2.07
CA TYR A 243 12.01 10.37 2.12
C TYR A 243 12.15 11.29 0.93
N ARG A 244 13.37 11.46 0.39
CA ARG A 244 13.58 12.17 -0.87
C ARG A 244 12.90 11.45 -2.03
N SER A 245 13.05 10.14 -2.17
CA SER A 245 12.41 9.38 -3.25
C SER A 245 10.89 9.39 -3.15
N ILE A 246 10.33 9.32 -1.93
CA ILE A 246 8.88 9.46 -1.71
C ILE A 246 8.40 10.85 -2.14
N LYS A 247 9.12 11.91 -1.76
CA LYS A 247 8.77 13.27 -2.17
C LYS A 247 8.80 13.44 -3.70
N GLU A 248 9.87 12.98 -4.35
CA GLU A 248 10.00 13.02 -5.81
C GLU A 248 8.88 12.21 -6.50
N TYR A 249 8.54 11.04 -5.95
CA TYR A 249 7.42 10.24 -6.44
C TYR A 249 6.09 10.99 -6.29
N ASP A 250 5.79 11.57 -5.14
CA ASP A 250 4.54 12.30 -4.89
C ASP A 250 4.41 13.54 -5.78
N GLU A 251 5.52 14.25 -6.05
CA GLU A 251 5.56 15.36 -6.99
C GLU A 251 5.30 14.90 -8.43
N ASN A 252 5.91 13.79 -8.85
CA ASN A 252 5.68 13.23 -10.18
C ASN A 252 4.25 12.70 -10.34
N LEU A 253 3.71 12.06 -9.30
CA LEU A 253 2.33 11.60 -9.25
C LEU A 253 1.37 12.77 -9.35
N TRP A 254 1.62 13.86 -8.62
CA TRP A 254 0.84 15.09 -8.70
C TRP A 254 0.88 15.71 -10.10
N LYS A 255 2.07 15.86 -10.71
CA LYS A 255 2.20 16.38 -12.09
C LYS A 255 1.45 15.50 -13.11
N SER A 256 1.55 14.18 -12.98
CA SER A 256 0.82 13.23 -13.82
C SER A 256 -0.70 13.38 -13.65
N PHE A 257 -1.16 13.48 -12.40
CA PHE A 257 -2.56 13.72 -12.06
C PHE A 257 -3.09 15.03 -12.66
N GLN A 258 -2.36 16.14 -12.50
CA GLN A 258 -2.69 17.43 -13.10
C GLN A 258 -2.80 17.34 -14.63
N LYS A 259 -1.85 16.67 -15.29
CA LYS A 259 -1.82 16.52 -16.75
C LYS A 259 -3.00 15.69 -17.28
N ASN A 260 -3.36 14.62 -16.58
CA ASN A 260 -4.34 13.65 -17.08
C ASN A 260 -5.78 14.04 -16.75
N TYR A 261 -6.01 14.72 -15.63
CA TYR A 261 -7.36 14.89 -15.11
C TYR A 261 -7.80 16.34 -14.91
N MET A 262 -6.89 17.29 -14.72
CA MET A 262 -7.27 18.70 -14.46
C MET A 262 -7.40 19.53 -15.74
N THR A 263 -8.29 20.53 -15.72
CA THR A 263 -8.34 21.58 -16.76
C THR A 263 -7.16 22.55 -16.67
N GLU A 264 -7.00 23.40 -17.68
CA GLU A 264 -5.97 24.44 -17.69
C GLU A 264 -6.13 25.45 -16.55
N GLU A 265 -7.35 25.73 -16.12
CA GLU A 265 -7.64 26.63 -15.00
C GLU A 265 -7.23 25.99 -13.68
N GLU A 266 -7.58 24.71 -13.46
CA GLU A 266 -7.21 23.97 -12.26
C GLU A 266 -5.69 23.77 -12.13
N ARG A 267 -4.99 23.56 -13.26
CA ARG A 267 -3.51 23.44 -13.27
C ARG A 267 -2.78 24.70 -12.81
N LYS A 268 -3.43 25.86 -12.87
CA LYS A 268 -2.87 27.13 -12.39
C LYS A 268 -3.00 27.29 -10.87
N LEU A 269 -3.78 26.45 -10.21
CA LEU A 269 -3.92 26.48 -8.76
C LEU A 269 -2.72 25.82 -8.07
N PRO A 270 -2.24 26.39 -6.96
CA PRO A 270 -1.40 25.66 -6.01
C PRO A 270 -2.10 24.37 -5.54
N ARG A 271 -1.31 23.34 -5.20
CA ARG A 271 -1.84 22.05 -4.75
C ARG A 271 -2.79 22.20 -3.56
N GLU A 272 -2.41 23.01 -2.58
CA GLU A 272 -3.17 23.26 -1.35
C GLU A 272 -4.51 23.94 -1.65
N GLU A 273 -4.54 24.86 -2.62
CA GLU A 273 -5.78 25.51 -3.05
C GLU A 273 -6.69 24.53 -3.79
N TRP A 274 -6.14 23.71 -4.68
CA TRP A 274 -6.92 22.68 -5.37
C TRP A 274 -7.52 21.67 -4.38
N LEU A 275 -6.77 21.27 -3.34
CA LEU A 275 -7.27 20.38 -2.30
C LEU A 275 -8.42 21.00 -1.50
N ARG A 276 -8.32 22.29 -1.14
CA ARG A 276 -9.43 23.00 -0.49
C ARG A 276 -10.66 23.11 -1.39
N TYR A 277 -10.45 23.31 -2.70
CA TYR A 277 -11.53 23.28 -3.68
C TYR A 277 -12.17 21.89 -3.77
N TYR A 278 -11.35 20.84 -3.83
CA TYR A 278 -11.78 19.45 -3.83
C TYR A 278 -12.66 19.13 -2.61
N ASP A 279 -12.23 19.49 -1.40
CA ASP A 279 -12.99 19.25 -0.17
C ASP A 279 -14.36 19.94 -0.20
N LYS A 280 -14.42 21.17 -0.73
CA LYS A 280 -15.68 21.91 -0.90
C LYS A 280 -16.62 21.24 -1.90
N VAL A 281 -16.07 20.73 -3.01
CA VAL A 281 -16.83 19.98 -4.03
C VAL A 281 -17.41 18.71 -3.42
N ILE A 282 -16.61 17.92 -2.70
CA ILE A 282 -17.09 16.69 -2.04
C ILE A 282 -18.16 17.00 -1.00
N ALA A 283 -17.99 18.05 -0.20
CA ALA A 283 -18.98 18.44 0.81
C ALA A 283 -20.34 18.88 0.22
N ASN A 284 -20.37 19.29 -1.05
CA ASN A 284 -21.58 19.79 -1.73
C ASN A 284 -21.78 19.11 -3.09
N GLU A 285 -21.43 17.82 -3.19
CA GLU A 285 -21.24 17.13 -4.47
C GLU A 285 -22.47 17.19 -5.37
N ARG A 286 -23.67 16.95 -4.83
CA ARG A 286 -24.92 16.99 -5.61
C ARG A 286 -25.13 18.34 -6.30
N LYS A 287 -24.90 19.45 -5.58
CA LYS A 287 -25.03 20.81 -6.14
C LYS A 287 -23.93 21.11 -7.16
N ALA A 288 -22.68 20.76 -6.83
CA ALA A 288 -21.54 20.99 -7.70
C ALA A 288 -21.65 20.21 -9.02
N MET A 289 -22.26 19.03 -8.96
CA MET A 289 -22.51 18.17 -10.11
C MET A 289 -23.47 18.78 -11.12
N GLY A 290 -24.55 19.44 -10.66
CA GLY A 290 -25.50 20.09 -11.56
C GLY A 290 -24.84 21.10 -12.50
N ASN A 291 -23.88 21.87 -11.96
CA ASN A 291 -23.11 22.87 -12.71
C ASN A 291 -21.94 22.28 -13.53
N ALA A 292 -21.65 20.98 -13.40
CA ALA A 292 -20.54 20.33 -14.07
C ALA A 292 -20.72 20.29 -15.59
N SER A 293 -19.61 20.18 -16.32
CA SER A 293 -19.68 19.86 -17.75
C SER A 293 -20.30 18.46 -17.94
N PRO A 294 -21.18 18.25 -18.94
CA PRO A 294 -21.90 16.99 -19.12
C PRO A 294 -21.02 15.98 -19.84
N THR A 295 -19.84 15.71 -19.30
CA THR A 295 -19.00 14.58 -19.73
C THR A 295 -19.67 13.27 -19.32
N LEU A 296 -19.40 12.18 -20.04
CA LEU A 296 -19.92 10.87 -19.70
C LEU A 296 -19.67 10.50 -18.23
N GLY A 297 -18.46 10.77 -17.72
CA GLY A 297 -18.11 10.50 -16.32
C GLY A 297 -18.94 11.32 -15.33
N ASN A 298 -19.19 12.60 -15.61
CA ASN A 298 -20.00 13.47 -14.74
C ASN A 298 -21.48 13.08 -14.79
N ILE A 299 -22.04 12.73 -15.95
CA ILE A 299 -23.42 12.23 -16.03
C ILE A 299 -23.56 10.91 -15.26
N ILE A 300 -22.64 9.96 -15.45
CA ILE A 300 -22.65 8.69 -14.70
C ILE A 300 -22.52 8.93 -13.19
N ARG A 301 -21.64 9.84 -12.76
CA ARG A 301 -21.50 10.17 -11.33
C ARG A 301 -22.78 10.83 -10.79
N SER A 302 -23.39 11.74 -11.56
CA SER A 302 -24.65 12.40 -11.21
C SER A 302 -25.78 11.41 -11.00
N ILE A 303 -26.02 10.49 -11.93
CA ILE A 303 -27.08 9.49 -11.77
C ILE A 303 -26.77 8.48 -10.66
N ARG A 304 -25.49 8.15 -10.43
CA ARG A 304 -25.09 7.29 -9.31
C ARG A 304 -25.34 7.92 -7.94
N ILE A 305 -25.27 9.26 -7.83
CA ILE A 305 -25.66 9.98 -6.61
C ILE A 305 -27.17 9.83 -6.33
N ASP A 306 -27.96 9.49 -7.35
CA ASP A 306 -29.42 9.27 -7.26
C ASP A 306 -29.78 7.77 -7.33
N ASP A 307 -28.81 6.92 -6.99
CA ASP A 307 -28.90 5.46 -6.88
C ASP A 307 -29.10 4.69 -8.18
N TYR A 308 -28.75 5.27 -9.33
CA TYR A 308 -28.77 4.53 -10.59
C TYR A 308 -27.67 3.47 -10.66
N LYS A 309 -28.03 2.28 -11.11
CA LYS A 309 -27.12 1.12 -11.21
C LYS A 309 -26.73 0.84 -12.66
N ILE A 310 -25.52 0.31 -12.85
CA ILE A 310 -25.16 -0.19 -14.17
C ILE A 310 -26.01 -1.41 -14.50
N GLN A 311 -26.64 -1.42 -15.67
CA GLN A 311 -27.35 -2.59 -16.16
C GLN A 311 -26.31 -3.67 -16.47
N ALA A 312 -26.45 -4.85 -15.85
CA ALA A 312 -25.53 -5.94 -16.10
C ALA A 312 -25.59 -6.33 -17.58
N SER A 313 -24.43 -6.38 -18.24
CA SER A 313 -24.33 -7.03 -19.54
C SER A 313 -24.71 -8.49 -19.34
N SER A 314 -25.82 -8.93 -19.93
CA SER A 314 -26.27 -10.33 -19.96
C SER A 314 -25.28 -11.17 -20.77
N VAL A 315 -24.09 -11.43 -20.22
CA VAL A 315 -23.10 -12.33 -20.83
C VAL A 315 -23.40 -13.80 -20.44
N PHE A 316 -24.32 -14.05 -19.49
CA PHE A 316 -24.58 -15.39 -18.96
C PHE A 316 -26.05 -15.85 -18.92
N PHE A 317 -26.99 -15.04 -19.42
CA PHE A 317 -28.37 -15.50 -19.62
C PHE A 317 -28.82 -15.11 -21.03
N ALA A 318 -28.91 -16.11 -21.90
CA ALA A 318 -29.63 -16.00 -23.17
C ALA A 318 -31.13 -15.92 -22.88
N THR A 319 -31.60 -14.76 -22.44
CA THR A 319 -33.02 -14.41 -22.54
C THR A 319 -33.21 -13.78 -23.91
N ASN A 320 -34.00 -14.47 -24.75
CA ASN A 320 -34.16 -14.27 -26.20
C ASN A 320 -34.73 -12.89 -26.65
N ASP A 321 -34.83 -11.86 -25.81
CA ASP A 321 -35.66 -10.68 -26.11
C ASP A 321 -34.93 -9.33 -26.26
N SER A 322 -33.61 -9.21 -26.03
CA SER A 322 -32.93 -7.94 -26.34
C SER A 322 -32.47 -7.92 -27.81
N THR A 323 -33.39 -7.57 -28.72
CA THR A 323 -32.98 -7.24 -30.10
C THR A 323 -32.03 -6.04 -30.05
N THR A 324 -30.88 -6.13 -30.71
CA THR A 324 -29.97 -4.98 -30.83
C THR A 324 -30.23 -4.28 -32.16
N ILE A 325 -30.25 -2.96 -32.16
CA ILE A 325 -30.42 -2.15 -33.37
C ILE A 325 -29.09 -1.51 -33.77
N LYS A 326 -28.88 -1.43 -35.09
CA LYS A 326 -27.75 -0.71 -35.68
C LYS A 326 -28.11 0.76 -35.80
N THR A 327 -27.38 1.65 -35.15
CA THR A 327 -27.68 3.09 -35.15
C THR A 327 -26.63 3.88 -35.91
N LEU A 328 -27.08 4.82 -36.74
CA LEU A 328 -26.29 5.93 -37.26
C LEU A 328 -26.90 7.23 -36.78
N TYR A 329 -26.07 8.27 -36.66
CA TYR A 329 -26.50 9.54 -36.07
C TYR A 329 -26.28 10.67 -37.06
N GLN A 330 -27.24 11.60 -37.10
CA GLN A 330 -27.19 12.80 -37.93
C GLN A 330 -27.70 14.02 -37.17
N ASN A 331 -27.37 15.22 -37.66
CA ASN A 331 -27.97 16.46 -37.17
C ASN A 331 -29.26 16.79 -37.93
N LYS A 332 -29.91 17.90 -37.56
CA LYS A 332 -31.12 18.40 -38.24
C LYS A 332 -30.91 18.81 -39.71
N LYS A 333 -29.66 18.92 -40.16
CA LYS A 333 -29.27 19.20 -41.56
C LYS A 333 -28.91 17.92 -42.32
N GLU A 334 -29.20 16.74 -41.76
CA GLU A 334 -28.91 15.42 -42.34
C GLU A 334 -27.41 15.11 -42.50
N GLU A 335 -26.54 15.88 -41.85
CA GLU A 335 -25.11 15.61 -41.82
C GLU A 335 -24.80 14.49 -40.82
N LYS A 336 -24.10 13.45 -41.26
CA LYS A 336 -23.70 12.32 -40.43
C LYS A 336 -22.68 12.72 -39.37
N LEU A 337 -22.85 12.22 -38.15
CA LEU A 337 -22.07 12.60 -36.98
C LEU A 337 -21.15 11.47 -36.50
N ALA A 338 -19.93 11.84 -36.10
CA ALA A 338 -19.01 10.94 -35.42
C ALA A 338 -19.26 10.96 -33.91
N ILE A 339 -19.66 9.81 -33.37
CA ILE A 339 -20.06 9.62 -31.97
C ILE A 339 -18.96 8.89 -31.21
N THR A 340 -18.54 9.39 -30.05
CA THR A 340 -17.52 8.76 -29.21
C THR A 340 -18.11 7.82 -28.17
N ASP A 341 -19.26 8.17 -27.60
CA ASP A 341 -19.92 7.40 -26.54
C ASP A 341 -21.44 7.58 -26.64
N VAL A 342 -22.17 6.54 -26.25
CA VAL A 342 -23.63 6.57 -26.06
C VAL A 342 -23.94 6.05 -24.67
N LEU A 343 -24.84 6.72 -23.97
CA LEU A 343 -25.37 6.33 -22.67
C LEU A 343 -26.88 6.21 -22.80
N MET A 344 -27.40 5.03 -22.51
CA MET A 344 -28.82 4.76 -22.42
C MET A 344 -29.18 4.64 -20.94
N ILE A 345 -30.20 5.39 -20.52
CA ILE A 345 -30.61 5.50 -19.11
C ILE A 345 -32.07 5.11 -19.02
N ASP A 346 -32.37 4.07 -18.25
CA ASP A 346 -33.72 3.71 -17.85
C ASP A 346 -34.09 4.52 -16.61
N VAL A 347 -34.97 5.49 -16.80
CA VAL A 347 -35.36 6.46 -15.75
C VAL A 347 -36.19 5.78 -14.67
N GLU A 348 -37.02 4.80 -15.02
CA GLU A 348 -37.90 4.12 -14.05
C GLU A 348 -37.16 3.01 -13.30
N ALA A 349 -36.45 2.14 -14.02
CA ALA A 349 -35.67 1.07 -13.39
C ALA A 349 -34.43 1.60 -12.65
N LYS A 350 -34.09 2.88 -12.82
CA LYS A 350 -32.85 3.51 -12.36
C LYS A 350 -31.62 2.70 -12.79
N THR A 351 -31.56 2.32 -14.06
CA THR A 351 -30.39 1.63 -14.61
C THR A 351 -29.80 2.36 -15.81
N TYR A 352 -28.56 2.07 -16.16
CA TYR A 352 -27.95 2.65 -17.35
C TYR A 352 -26.96 1.69 -18.02
N LYS A 353 -26.79 1.86 -19.33
CA LYS A 353 -25.87 1.08 -20.15
C LYS A 353 -25.05 1.98 -21.06
N LYS A 354 -23.75 1.68 -21.16
CA LYS A 354 -22.79 2.42 -21.98
C LYS A 354 -22.47 1.66 -23.26
N TYR A 355 -22.40 2.38 -24.37
CA TYR A 355 -21.89 1.89 -25.64
C TYR A 355 -20.72 2.76 -26.12
N VAL A 356 -19.72 2.11 -26.69
CA VAL A 356 -18.52 2.77 -27.22
C VAL A 356 -18.74 3.09 -28.69
N GLY A 357 -18.49 4.35 -29.05
CA GLY A 357 -18.54 4.83 -30.42
C GLY A 357 -17.20 4.70 -31.15
N SER A 358 -16.90 5.64 -32.04
CA SER A 358 -15.64 5.68 -32.79
C SER A 358 -15.20 7.11 -33.11
N LYS A 359 -13.93 7.29 -33.48
CA LYS A 359 -13.42 8.60 -33.93
C LYS A 359 -13.95 9.02 -35.30
N GLY A 360 -14.61 8.12 -36.04
CA GLY A 360 -15.23 8.38 -37.34
C GLY A 360 -16.75 8.15 -37.33
N ILE A 361 -17.37 8.34 -38.48
CA ILE A 361 -18.78 7.97 -38.70
C ILE A 361 -18.84 6.44 -38.75
N LYS A 362 -19.51 5.84 -37.77
CA LYS A 362 -19.61 4.38 -37.66
C LYS A 362 -21.00 4.00 -37.13
N VAL A 363 -21.49 2.87 -37.59
CA VAL A 363 -22.69 2.23 -37.04
C VAL A 363 -22.39 1.74 -35.62
N ILE A 364 -23.25 2.09 -34.66
CA ILE A 364 -23.14 1.67 -33.25
C ILE A 364 -24.30 0.71 -32.97
N LYS A 365 -23.99 -0.48 -32.43
CA LYS A 365 -25.02 -1.41 -31.98
C LYS A 365 -25.45 -1.01 -30.56
N VAL A 366 -26.73 -0.73 -30.39
CA VAL A 366 -27.34 -0.44 -29.09
C VAL A 366 -28.51 -1.39 -28.86
N ASP A 367 -28.93 -1.57 -27.61
CA ASP A 367 -30.12 -2.36 -27.31
C ASP A 367 -31.34 -1.64 -27.89
N ASN A 368 -32.31 -2.38 -28.42
CA ASN A 368 -33.52 -1.80 -28.96
C ASN A 368 -34.31 -1.11 -27.83
N PRO A 369 -34.54 0.22 -27.91
CA PRO A 369 -35.30 0.92 -26.89
C PRO A 369 -36.82 0.77 -27.07
N GLU A 370 -37.30 0.03 -28.08
CA GLU A 370 -38.73 -0.24 -28.26
C GLU A 370 -39.35 -0.76 -26.95
N ASN A 371 -40.39 -0.07 -26.48
CA ASN A 371 -41.13 -0.32 -25.24
C ASN A 371 -40.38 -0.05 -23.92
N THR A 372 -39.30 0.72 -23.92
CA THR A 372 -38.56 1.05 -22.69
C THR A 372 -38.78 2.50 -22.21
N ASN A 373 -38.54 2.74 -20.92
CA ASN A 373 -38.53 4.08 -20.30
C ASN A 373 -37.15 4.72 -20.38
N ASN A 374 -36.48 4.49 -21.51
CA ASN A 374 -35.13 4.93 -21.76
C ASN A 374 -35.09 6.36 -22.28
N VAL A 375 -34.03 7.08 -21.88
CA VAL A 375 -33.51 8.27 -22.55
C VAL A 375 -32.11 7.99 -23.07
N MET A 376 -31.67 8.74 -24.08
CA MET A 376 -30.37 8.52 -24.71
C MET A 376 -29.55 9.80 -24.72
N VAL A 377 -28.29 9.68 -24.31
CA VAL A 377 -27.30 10.74 -24.33
C VAL A 377 -26.13 10.29 -25.19
N VAL A 378 -25.67 11.16 -26.08
CA VAL A 378 -24.70 10.84 -27.13
C VAL A 378 -23.60 11.90 -27.13
N TRP A 379 -22.34 11.49 -27.06
CA TRP A 379 -21.20 12.40 -27.11
C TRP A 379 -20.60 12.47 -28.51
N LEU A 380 -20.51 13.68 -29.07
CA LEU A 380 -19.95 13.93 -30.39
C LEU A 380 -18.44 14.19 -30.29
N ARG A 381 -17.70 13.86 -31.35
CA ARG A 381 -16.23 14.08 -31.42
C ARG A 381 -15.80 15.53 -31.20
N ASN A 382 -16.63 16.51 -31.57
CA ASN A 382 -16.33 17.93 -31.37
C ASN A 382 -16.58 18.42 -29.92
N GLY A 383 -17.06 17.53 -29.04
CA GLY A 383 -17.36 17.75 -27.63
C GLY A 383 -18.80 18.17 -27.36
N ASN A 384 -19.63 18.39 -28.38
CA ASN A 384 -21.07 18.63 -28.18
C ASN A 384 -21.77 17.38 -27.68
N VAL A 385 -22.95 17.57 -27.09
CA VAL A 385 -23.77 16.48 -26.57
C VAL A 385 -25.09 16.44 -27.33
N GLY A 386 -25.36 15.30 -27.95
CA GLY A 386 -26.65 14.97 -28.52
C GLY A 386 -27.52 14.24 -27.49
N PHE A 387 -28.83 14.36 -27.59
CA PHE A 387 -29.76 13.59 -26.76
C PHE A 387 -31.03 13.24 -27.51
N LEU A 388 -31.73 12.21 -27.01
CA LEU A 388 -33.10 11.87 -27.36
C LEU A 388 -33.93 11.68 -26.10
N THR A 389 -35.10 12.27 -26.12
CA THR A 389 -36.15 12.04 -25.13
C THR A 389 -36.76 10.65 -25.28
N GLN A 390 -37.45 10.20 -24.25
CA GLN A 390 -38.18 8.92 -24.26
C GLN A 390 -39.19 8.82 -25.41
N LYS A 391 -39.89 9.93 -25.71
CA LYS A 391 -40.88 9.98 -26.80
C LYS A 391 -40.21 9.80 -28.17
N GLU A 392 -39.04 10.41 -28.37
CA GLU A 392 -38.29 10.28 -29.63
C GLU A 392 -37.72 8.88 -29.81
N LEU A 393 -37.25 8.24 -28.72
CA LEU A 393 -36.74 6.87 -28.76
C LEU A 393 -37.82 5.84 -29.09
N ARG A 394 -39.02 5.99 -28.53
CA ARG A 394 -40.17 5.10 -28.82
C ARG A 394 -40.65 5.19 -30.27
N ASN A 395 -40.38 6.29 -30.95
CA ASN A 395 -40.77 6.52 -32.34
C ASN A 395 -39.65 6.24 -33.35
N LEU A 396 -38.57 5.57 -32.91
CA LEU A 396 -37.49 5.21 -33.82
C LEU A 396 -37.98 4.22 -34.88
N SER A 397 -37.80 4.57 -36.15
CA SER A 397 -38.03 3.63 -37.25
C SER A 397 -36.79 2.78 -37.47
N VAL A 398 -36.98 1.46 -37.50
CA VAL A 398 -35.95 0.48 -37.83
C VAL A 398 -36.23 -0.06 -39.22
N ASN A 399 -35.26 0.06 -40.13
CA ASN A 399 -35.42 -0.45 -41.49
C ASN A 399 -35.31 -1.99 -41.53
N LYS A 400 -35.58 -2.58 -42.70
CA LYS A 400 -35.50 -4.04 -42.94
C LYS A 400 -34.14 -4.67 -42.58
N ASN A 401 -33.08 -3.87 -42.50
CA ASN A 401 -31.72 -4.33 -42.16
C ASN A 401 -31.40 -4.21 -40.66
N GLY A 402 -32.40 -3.93 -39.82
CA GLY A 402 -32.23 -3.72 -38.39
C GLY A 402 -31.48 -2.43 -38.05
N GLN A 403 -31.53 -1.44 -38.95
CA GLN A 403 -30.81 -0.18 -38.82
C GLN A 403 -31.75 1.01 -38.69
N SER A 404 -31.41 1.91 -37.76
CA SER A 404 -32.10 3.19 -37.55
C SER A 404 -31.13 4.35 -37.79
N LEU A 405 -31.63 5.39 -38.45
CA LEU A 405 -30.93 6.66 -38.64
C LEU A 405 -31.53 7.69 -37.68
N ILE A 406 -30.75 8.09 -36.69
CA ILE A 406 -31.19 8.87 -35.54
C ILE A 406 -30.80 10.33 -35.72
N THR A 407 -31.80 11.21 -35.72
CA THR A 407 -31.57 12.67 -35.71
C THR A 407 -31.43 13.13 -34.25
N LEU A 408 -30.28 13.74 -33.92
CA LEU A 408 -29.96 14.18 -32.55
C LEU A 408 -30.43 15.61 -32.26
N ASN A 409 -30.96 15.85 -31.05
CA ASN A 409 -31.02 17.19 -30.47
C ASN A 409 -29.67 17.54 -29.87
N ILE A 410 -28.99 18.56 -30.41
CA ILE A 410 -27.59 18.88 -30.05
C ILE A 410 -27.52 20.11 -29.16
N ILE A 411 -26.87 19.97 -28.01
CA ILE A 411 -26.47 21.07 -27.14
C ILE A 411 -24.99 21.37 -27.36
N ASN A 412 -24.68 22.63 -27.60
CA ASN A 412 -23.29 23.07 -27.74
C ASN A 412 -22.57 22.92 -26.38
N LYS A 413 -21.37 22.35 -26.40
CA LYS A 413 -20.55 22.12 -25.19
C LYS A 413 -20.30 23.35 -24.32
N LYS A 414 -20.37 24.56 -24.91
CA LYS A 414 -20.20 25.83 -24.19
C LYS A 414 -21.37 26.13 -23.24
N PHE A 415 -22.57 25.66 -23.56
CA PHE A 415 -23.80 25.92 -22.79
C PHE A 415 -24.33 24.67 -22.08
N ALA A 416 -23.79 23.51 -22.42
CA ALA A 416 -24.21 22.25 -21.83
C ALA A 416 -23.69 22.13 -20.38
N SER A 417 -24.59 21.81 -19.45
CA SER A 417 -24.28 21.37 -18.08
C SER A 417 -24.97 20.03 -17.80
N VAL A 418 -24.57 19.34 -16.73
CA VAL A 418 -25.28 18.14 -16.27
C VAL A 418 -26.75 18.48 -15.98
N GLN A 419 -27.03 19.56 -15.26
CA GLN A 419 -28.40 19.95 -14.93
C GLN A 419 -29.21 20.26 -16.19
N THR A 420 -28.65 21.03 -17.13
CA THR A 420 -29.33 21.34 -18.39
C THR A 420 -29.71 20.07 -19.16
N LEU A 421 -28.85 19.05 -19.17
CA LEU A 421 -29.15 17.79 -19.83
C LEU A 421 -30.27 17.02 -19.11
N ARG A 422 -30.22 17.00 -17.77
CA ARG A 422 -31.25 16.37 -16.94
C ARG A 422 -32.60 17.04 -17.08
N ASP A 423 -32.65 18.37 -17.13
CA ASP A 423 -33.87 19.15 -17.35
C ASP A 423 -34.48 18.85 -18.73
N GLN A 424 -33.67 18.68 -19.77
CA GLN A 424 -34.17 18.33 -21.12
C GLN A 424 -34.70 16.90 -21.21
N LEU A 425 -34.21 16.00 -20.35
CA LEU A 425 -34.53 14.58 -20.36
C LEU A 425 -35.45 14.15 -19.21
N ASN A 426 -35.80 15.07 -18.32
CA ASN A 426 -36.67 14.89 -17.15
C ASN A 426 -36.27 13.72 -16.23
N PHE A 427 -35.02 13.67 -15.74
CA PHE A 427 -34.57 12.64 -14.78
C PHE A 427 -33.60 13.13 -13.71
#